data_AF-A0A521CS20-F1
#
_entry.id   AF-A0A521CS20-F1
#
_cell.length_a   1.000
_cell.length_b   1.000
_cell.length_c   1.000
_cell.angle_alpha   90.00
_cell.angle_beta   90.00
_cell.angle_gamma   90.00
#
_symmetry.space_group_name_H-M   'P 1'
#
loop_
_entity.id
_entity.type
_entity.pdbx_description
1 polymer ?
#
loop_
_entity_poly.entity_id
_entity_poly.type
_entity_poly.pdbx_seq_one_letter_code
_entity_poly.pdbx_strand_id
1 'polypeptide(L)' 'MDLNQLIDYDHWANQRIFDAIRKVNNDAEELPEMHHMFAHVLGAQDVWINRINGEKPALAIWPELSMEEMERRLGVTTF' A
#
# COMPACT_ATOMS: atom_id res chain seq x y z
N MET A 1 -2.33 18.47 14.69
CA MET A 1 -2.51 17.24 13.90
C MET A 1 -1.74 16.18 14.63
N ASP A 2 -2.42 15.14 15.10
CA ASP A 2 -1.79 14.04 15.85
C ASP A 2 -1.23 13.00 14.87
N LEU A 3 0.02 12.56 15.08
CA LEU A 3 0.69 11.61 14.20
C LEU A 3 -0.03 10.25 14.20
N ASN A 4 -0.52 9.81 15.35
CA ASN A 4 -1.25 8.55 15.46
C ASN A 4 -2.54 8.60 14.64
N GLN A 5 -3.23 9.73 14.65
CA GLN A 5 -4.42 9.93 13.81
C GLN A 5 -4.11 9.87 12.31
N LEU A 6 -2.95 10.37 11.88
CA LEU A 6 -2.52 10.27 10.47
C LEU A 6 -2.18 8.84 10.08
N ILE A 7 -1.51 8.11 10.97
CA ILE A 7 -1.18 6.70 10.79
C ILE A 7 -2.45 5.84 10.69
N ASP A 8 -3.39 6.02 11.62
CA ASP A 8 -4.67 5.30 11.62
C ASP A 8 -5.48 5.60 10.35
N TYR A 9 -5.46 6.87 9.93
CA TYR A 9 -6.11 7.29 8.70
C TYR A 9 -5.46 6.66 7.46
N ASP A 10 -4.13 6.63 7.37
CA ASP A 10 -3.40 6.02 6.25
C ASP A 10 -3.73 4.53 6.13
N HIS A 11 -3.70 3.80 7.25
CA HIS A 11 -4.06 2.39 7.29
C HIS A 11 -5.53 2.17 6.87
N TRP A 12 -6.46 2.96 7.40
CA TRP A 12 -7.87 2.91 7.01
C TRP A 12 -8.07 3.20 5.51
N ALA A 13 -7.37 4.19 4.96
CA ALA A 13 -7.48 4.57 3.56
C ALA A 13 -6.93 3.46 2.65
N ASN A 14 -5.76 2.92 2.97
CA ASN A 14 -5.13 1.84 2.20
C ASN A 14 -6.01 0.57 2.20
N GLN A 15 -6.60 0.19 3.34
CA GLN A 15 -7.55 -0.91 3.40
C GLN A 15 -8.77 -0.67 2.50
N ARG A 16 -9.34 0.54 2.51
CA ARG A 16 -10.50 0.87 1.67
C ARG A 16 -10.20 0.84 0.18
N ILE A 17 -9.01 1.31 -0.22
CA ILE A 17 -8.57 1.25 -1.61
C ILE A 17 -8.45 -0.21 -2.04
N PHE A 18 -7.78 -1.05 -1.24
CA PHE A 18 -7.62 -2.46 -1.53
C PHE A 18 -8.97 -3.20 -1.64
N ASP A 19 -9.88 -2.96 -0.70
CA ASP A 19 -11.23 -3.53 -0.72
C ASP A 19 -12.05 -3.08 -1.94
N ALA A 20 -11.82 -1.85 -2.43
CA ALA A 20 -12.45 -1.35 -3.64
C ALA A 20 -11.89 -2.05 -4.88
N ILE A 21 -10.57 -2.17 -5.00
CA ILE A 21 -9.90 -2.87 -6.12
C ILE A 21 -10.37 -4.33 -6.19
N ARG A 22 -10.48 -5.03 -5.06
CA ARG A 22 -10.98 -6.43 -5.01
C ARG A 22 -12.40 -6.64 -5.54
N LYS A 23 -13.20 -5.59 -5.60
CA LYS A 23 -14.59 -5.64 -6.08
C LYS A 23 -14.71 -5.26 -7.55
N VAL A 24 -13.65 -4.73 -8.16
CA VAL A 24 -13.60 -4.42 -9.58
C VAL A 24 -13.62 -5.73 -10.38
N ASN A 25 -14.32 -5.73 -11.51
CA ASN A 25 -14.30 -6.88 -12.41
C ASN A 25 -12.89 -7.10 -12.97
N ASN A 26 -12.42 -8.35 -13.03
CA ASN A 26 -11.10 -8.69 -13.55
C ASN A 26 -10.89 -8.28 -15.02
N ASP A 27 -11.97 -8.09 -15.77
CA ASP A 27 -11.93 -7.65 -17.18
C ASP A 27 -11.99 -6.12 -17.33
N ALA A 28 -12.00 -5.35 -16.23
CA ALA A 28 -11.97 -3.89 -16.31
C ALA A 28 -10.63 -3.40 -16.88
N GLU A 29 -10.70 -2.51 -17.87
CA GLU A 29 -9.53 -1.98 -18.58
C GLU A 29 -8.57 -1.25 -17.63
N GLU A 30 -9.10 -0.61 -16.60
CA GLU A 30 -8.34 0.20 -15.64
C GLU A 30 -7.73 -0.62 -14.50
N LEU A 31 -8.07 -1.90 -14.35
CA LEU A 31 -7.61 -2.73 -13.23
C LEU A 31 -6.07 -2.80 -13.12
N PRO A 32 -5.30 -2.97 -14.22
CA PRO A 32 -3.85 -2.97 -14.15
C PRO A 32 -3.27 -1.65 -13.63
N GLU A 33 -3.83 -0.51 -14.04
CA GLU A 33 -3.38 0.82 -13.58
C GLU A 33 -3.73 1.02 -12.10
N MET A 34 -4.93 0.63 -11.67
CA MET A 34 -5.34 0.69 -10.25
C MET A 34 -4.40 -0.15 -9.37
N HIS A 35 -4.05 -1.34 -9.83
CA HIS A 35 -3.11 -2.24 -9.17
C HIS A 35 -1.70 -1.64 -9.10
N HIS A 36 -1.20 -1.09 -10.20
CA HIS A 36 0.12 -0.46 -10.26
C HIS A 36 0.20 0.78 -9.34
N MET A 37 -0.82 1.63 -9.35
CA MET A 37 -0.89 2.81 -8.47
C MET A 37 -0.97 2.42 -7.00
N PHE A 38 -1.74 1.39 -6.64
CA PHE A 38 -1.82 0.96 -5.25
C PHE A 38 -0.52 0.29 -4.79
N ALA A 39 0.12 -0.51 -5.65
CA ALA A 39 1.45 -1.05 -5.36
C ALA A 39 2.48 0.06 -5.13
N HIS A 40 2.41 1.15 -5.90
CA HIS A 40 3.25 2.35 -5.68
C HIS A 40 3.04 2.98 -4.31
N VAL A 41 1.80 3.13 -3.84
CA VAL A 41 1.51 3.68 -2.50
C VAL A 41 2.19 2.84 -1.40
N LEU A 42 2.05 1.51 -1.47
CA LEU A 42 2.68 0.61 -0.51
C LEU A 42 4.21 0.62 -0.62
N GLY A 43 4.75 0.73 -1.84
CA GLY A 43 6.19 0.88 -2.08
C GLY A 43 6.75 2.18 -1.50
N ALA A 44 6.04 3.30 -1.66
CA ALA A 44 6.42 4.58 -1.08
C ALA A 44 6.41 4.52 0.46
N GLN A 45 5.39 3.90 1.06
CA GLN A 45 5.32 3.70 2.51
C GLN A 45 6.51 2.89 3.04
N ASP A 46 6.84 1.76 2.39
CA ASP A 46 8.00 0.92 2.73
C ASP A 46 9.31 1.74 2.65
N VAL A 47 9.49 2.50 1.57
CA VAL A 47 10.67 3.35 1.37
C VAL A 47 10.82 4.40 2.48
N TRP A 48 9.76 5.11 2.83
CA TRP A 48 9.85 6.20 3.80
C TRP A 48 9.99 5.70 5.23
N ILE A 49 9.25 4.65 5.64
CA ILE A 49 9.38 4.08 6.99
C ILE A 49 10.80 3.56 7.22
N ASN A 50 11.34 2.77 6.28
CA ASN A 50 12.71 2.26 6.41
C ASN A 50 13.73 3.40 6.48
N ARG A 51 13.60 4.44 5.65
CA ARG A 51 14.51 5.61 5.70
C ARG A 51 14.47 6.33 7.04
N ILE A 52 13.29 6.52 7.62
CA ILE A 52 13.14 7.14 8.95
C ILE A 52 13.85 6.30 10.02
N ASN A 53 13.80 4.98 9.90
CA ASN A 53 14.47 4.06 10.82
C ASN A 53 15.97 3.86 10.52
N GLY A 54 16.52 4.47 9.47
CA GLY A 54 17.91 4.23 9.03
C GLY A 54 18.13 2.85 8.39
N GLU A 55 17.05 2.20 7.98
CA GLU A 55 17.03 0.88 7.36
C GLU A 55 16.97 0.99 5.83
N LYS A 56 17.33 -0.11 5.16
CA LYS A 56 17.22 -0.20 3.70
C LYS A 56 15.80 -0.63 3.33
N PRO A 57 15.11 0.09 2.42
CA PRO A 57 13.79 -0.32 1.92
C PRO A 57 13.80 -1.74 1.37
N ALA A 58 12.74 -2.49 1.67
CA ALA A 58 12.51 -3.82 1.12
C ALA A 58 11.87 -3.76 -0.27
N LEU A 59 11.16 -2.68 -0.59
CA LEU A 59 10.58 -2.42 -1.90
C LEU A 59 11.29 -1.31 -2.67
N ALA A 60 11.16 -1.39 -4.00
CA ALA A 60 11.35 -0.22 -4.86
C ALA A 60 10.16 0.74 -4.72
N ILE A 61 10.33 1.99 -5.17
CA ILE A 61 9.25 2.99 -5.13
C ILE A 61 8.09 2.61 -6.07
N TRP A 62 8.38 1.94 -7.18
CA TRP A 62 7.41 1.39 -8.14
C TRP A 62 7.55 -0.14 -8.16
N PRO A 63 7.01 -0.85 -7.14
CA PRO A 63 7.11 -2.29 -7.08
C PRO A 63 6.03 -2.95 -7.94
N GLU A 64 6.34 -4.14 -8.45
CA GLU A 64 5.33 -5.05 -8.97
C GLU A 64 4.91 -5.97 -7.81
N LEU A 65 3.66 -5.88 -7.37
CA LEU A 65 3.13 -6.65 -6.24
C LEU A 65 1.84 -7.33 -6.67
N SER A 66 1.68 -8.62 -6.41
CA SER A 66 0.40 -9.31 -6.53
C SER A 66 -0.63 -8.82 -5.49
N MET A 67 -1.91 -9.09 -5.73
CA MET A 67 -2.99 -8.82 -4.77
C MET A 67 -2.73 -9.45 -3.39
N GLU A 68 -2.15 -10.65 -3.35
CA GLU A 68 -1.79 -11.33 -2.09
C GLU A 68 -0.64 -10.60 -1.36
N GLU A 69 0.38 -10.14 -2.10
CA GLU A 69 1.49 -9.36 -1.52
C GLU A 69 1.02 -8.01 -0.99
N MET A 70 0.10 -7.34 -1.69
CA MET A 70 -0.51 -6.11 -1.21
C MET A 70 -1.36 -6.35 0.05
N GLU A 71 -2.15 -7.42 0.09
CA GLU A 71 -2.92 -7.82 1.29
C GLU A 71 -2.03 -8.05 2.50
N ARG A 72 -0.93 -8.80 2.32
CA ARG A 72 0.04 -9.04 3.40
C ARG A 72 0.61 -7.74 3.95
N ARG A 73 0.89 -6.76 3.09
CA ARG A 73 1.48 -5.48 3.50
C ARG A 73 0.52 -4.59 4.28
N LEU A 74 -0.79 -4.72 4.04
CA LEU A 74 -1.81 -4.07 4.88
C LEU A 74 -1.82 -4.64 6.30
N GLY A 75 -1.63 -5.95 6.45
CA GLY A 75 -1.64 -6.63 7.75
C GLY A 75 -0.42 -6.39 8.65
N VAL A 76 0.65 -5.76 8.14
CA VAL A 76 1.93 -5.59 8.87
C VAL A 76 2.05 -4.24 9.58
N THR A 77 1.04 -3.35 9.51
CA THR A 77 1.11 -2.05 10.19
C THR A 77 0.67 -2.13 11.65
N THR A 78 1.46 -2.78 12.51
CA THR A 78 1.36 -2.60 13.97
C THR A 78 2.59 -1.83 14.43
N PHE A 79 2.39 -0.60 14.92
CA PHE A 79 3.44 0.22 15.54
C PHE A 79 3.67 -0.19 17.00
#